data_AF-A0AAI9W579-F1
#
_entry.id   AF-A0AAI9W579-F1
#
_cell.length_a   1.000
_cell.length_b   1.000
_cell.length_c   1.000
_cell.angle_alpha   90.00
_cell.angle_beta   90.00
_cell.angle_gamma   90.00
#
_symmetry.space_group_name_H-M   'P 1'
#
loop_
_entity.id
_entity.type
_entity.pdbx_description
1 polymer ?
#
loop_
_entity_poly.entity_id
_entity_poly.type
_entity_poly.pdbx_seq_one_letter_code
_entity_poly.pdbx_strand_id
1 'polypeptide(L)' 'MNTTAKLITWKEHGDMIILECELNGKRFEISTYKQRIYNAHLLSADVYIRLDSSDNIIGINIYKK' A
#
# COMPACT_ATOMS: atom_id res chain seq x y z
N MET A 1 -16.09 -6.67 -3.27
CA MET A 1 -15.82 -5.48 -4.11
C MET A 1 -14.41 -5.05 -3.78
N ASN A 2 -13.49 -4.99 -4.75
CA ASN A 2 -12.08 -4.72 -4.47
C ASN A 2 -11.78 -3.26 -4.74
N THR A 3 -11.15 -2.57 -3.79
CA THR A 3 -10.76 -1.17 -3.93
C THR A 3 -9.27 -1.08 -4.21
N THR A 4 -8.84 0.02 -4.82
CA THR A 4 -7.44 0.28 -5.12
C THR A 4 -7.11 1.65 -4.57
N ALA A 5 -6.24 1.71 -3.57
CA ALA A 5 -5.81 2.94 -2.93
C ALA A 5 -4.41 3.32 -3.42
N LYS A 6 -4.18 4.62 -3.66
CA LYS A 6 -2.86 5.11 -4.02
C LYS A 6 -1.98 5.15 -2.78
N LEU A 7 -0.76 4.62 -2.87
CA LEU A 7 0.23 4.74 -1.81
C LEU A 7 0.84 6.14 -1.87
N ILE A 8 0.76 6.87 -0.76
CA ILE A 8 1.26 8.25 -0.65
C ILE A 8 2.66 8.24 -0.05
N THR A 9 2.84 7.53 1.06
CA THR A 9 4.12 7.37 1.74
C THR A 9 4.11 6.10 2.59
N TRP A 10 5.27 5.74 3.14
CA TRP A 10 5.43 4.64 4.08
C TRP A 10 6.37 5.01 5.23
N LYS A 11 6.20 4.35 6.37
CA LYS A 11 7.05 4.47 7.56
C LYS A 11 7.45 3.08 8.02
N GLU A 12 8.75 2.87 8.25
CA GLU A 12 9.26 1.59 8.73
C GLU A 12 9.29 1.53 10.26
N HIS A 13 8.88 0.39 10.81
CA HIS A 13 8.90 0.09 12.25
C HIS A 13 9.38 -1.35 12.48
N GLY A 14 10.70 -1.56 12.48
CA GLY A 14 11.30 -2.89 12.58
C GLY A 14 10.91 -3.77 11.38
N ASP A 15 10.24 -4.90 11.64
CA ASP A 15 9.70 -5.79 10.60
C ASP A 15 8.36 -5.32 10.03
N MET A 16 7.74 -4.32 10.64
CA MET A 16 6.50 -3.72 10.17
C MET A 16 6.77 -2.50 9.29
N ILE A 17 5.79 -2.23 8.43
CA ILE A 17 5.70 -1.03 7.61
C ILE A 17 4.28 -0.48 7.71
N ILE A 18 4.16 0.82 7.91
CA ILE A 18 2.89 1.54 7.89
C ILE A 18 2.79 2.25 6.54
N LEU A 19 1.72 1.98 5.81
CA LEU A 19 1.42 2.58 4.52
C LEU A 19 0.37 3.68 4.70
N GLU A 20 0.69 4.92 4.32
CA GLU A 20 -0.32 5.96 4.17
C GLU A 20 -0.90 5.89 2.76
N CYS A 21 -2.18 5.56 2.68
CA CYS A 21 -2.91 5.37 1.43
C CYS A 21 -3.99 6.44 1.27
N GLU A 22 -4.30 6.78 0.02
CA GLU A 22 -5.42 7.65 -0.34
C GLU A 22 -6.41 6.92 -1.25
N LEU A 23 -7.69 6.97 -0.89
CA LEU A 23 -8.80 6.46 -1.68
C LEU A 23 -9.92 7.51 -1.70
N ASN A 24 -10.29 7.97 -2.89
CA ASN A 24 -11.35 8.99 -3.09
C ASN A 24 -11.15 10.25 -2.23
N GLY A 25 -9.90 10.72 -2.12
CA GLY A 25 -9.53 11.90 -1.32
C GLY A 25 -9.52 11.67 0.20
N LYS A 26 -9.83 10.47 0.68
CA LYS A 26 -9.69 10.09 2.09
C LYS A 26 -8.37 9.37 2.31
N ARG A 27 -7.62 9.82 3.32
CA ARG A 27 -6.37 9.18 3.74
C ARG A 27 -6.59 8.23 4.89
N PHE A 28 -5.85 7.13 4.89
CA PHE A 28 -5.89 6.11 5.93
C PHE A 28 -4.55 5.37 5.98
N GLU A 29 -4.28 4.74 7.12
CA GLU A 29 -3.04 3.99 7.34
C GLU A 29 -3.32 2.49 7.36
N ILE A 30 -2.42 1.70 6.75
CA ILE A 30 -2.44 0.24 6.82
C ILE A 30 -1.10 -0.22 7.38
N SER A 31 -1.12 -0.96 8.49
CA SER A 31 0.06 -1.64 9.01
C SER A 31 0.15 -3.05 8.41
N THR A 32 1.35 -3.43 7.98
CA THR A 32 1.64 -4.79 7.52
C THR A 32 3.11 -5.11 7.73
N TYR A 33 3.51 -6.34 7.42
CA TYR A 33 4.90 -6.77 7.49
C TYR A 33 5.64 -6.46 6.20
N LYS A 34 6.91 -6.06 6.31
CA LYS A 34 7.81 -5.80 5.18
C LYS A 34 7.83 -6.94 4.18
N GLN A 35 7.78 -8.20 4.62
CA GLN A 35 7.76 -9.36 3.73
C GLN A 35 6.54 -9.46 2.80
N ARG A 36 5.40 -8.86 3.20
CA ARG A 36 4.14 -8.92 2.42
C ARG A 36 4.09 -7.90 1.31
N ILE A 37 4.83 -6.81 1.49
CA ILE A 37 5.02 -5.81 0.46
C ILE A 37 6.39 -6.08 -0.10
N TYR A 38 6.45 -6.82 -1.22
CA TYR A 38 7.66 -6.95 -2.03
C TYR A 38 8.33 -5.56 -2.18
N ASN A 39 9.59 -5.49 -2.56
CA ASN A 39 10.37 -4.24 -2.72
C ASN A 39 9.73 -3.14 -3.60
N ALA A 40 8.45 -3.21 -3.96
CA ALA A 40 7.55 -2.12 -4.32
C ALA A 40 7.76 -0.83 -3.50
N HIS A 41 8.05 -0.93 -2.19
CA HIS A 41 8.42 0.24 -1.39
C HIS A 41 9.82 0.80 -1.70
N LEU A 42 10.59 0.16 -2.58
CA LEU A 42 11.89 0.64 -3.07
C LEU A 42 11.82 1.08 -4.54
N LEU A 43 10.65 0.96 -5.18
CA LEU A 43 10.47 1.35 -6.57
C LEU A 43 10.13 2.83 -6.64
N SER A 44 10.90 3.60 -7.43
CA SER A 44 10.52 4.96 -7.87
C SER A 44 9.40 4.88 -8.90
N ALA A 45 8.25 4.35 -8.51
CA ALA A 45 7.08 4.14 -9.34
C ALA A 45 5.81 4.47 -8.54
N ASP A 46 4.72 4.81 -9.22
CA ASP A 46 3.44 4.97 -8.54
C ASP A 46 2.94 3.59 -8.08
N VAL A 47 2.80 3.41 -6.77
CA VAL A 47 2.34 2.16 -6.16
C VAL A 47 0.88 2.29 -5.74
N TYR A 48 0.10 1.26 -6.02
CA TYR A 48 -1.30 1.17 -5.65
C TYR A 48 -1.56 -0.14 -4.90
N ILE A 49 -2.23 -0.04 -3.76
CA ILE A 49 -2.57 -1.17 -2.90
C ILE A 49 -3.99 -1.62 -3.21
N ARG A 50 -4.16 -2.91 -3.53
CA ARG A 50 -5.47 -3.54 -3.73
C ARG A 50 -5.96 -4.11 -2.42
N LEU A 51 -7.17 -3.75 -2.05
CA LEU A 51 -7.83 -4.17 -0.81
C LEU A 51 -9.08 -5.00 -1.13
N ASP A 52 -9.37 -5.98 -0.26
CA ASP A 52 -10.67 -6.64 -0.24
C ASP A 52 -11.72 -5.80 0.52
N SER A 53 -12.93 -6.33 0.68
CA SER A 53 -14.02 -5.65 1.40
C SER A 53 -13.81 -5.53 2.92
N SER A 54 -12.75 -6.14 3.46
CA SER A 54 -12.38 -6.11 4.87
C SER A 54 -11.07 -5.35 5.07
N ASP A 55 -10.68 -4.51 4.10
CA ASP A 55 -9.46 -3.71 4.09
C ASP A 55 -8.17 -4.53 4.18
N ASN A 56 -8.22 -5.83 3.87
CA ASN A 56 -7.01 -6.65 3.81
C ASN A 56 -6.30 -6.41 2.47
N ILE A 57 -4.97 -6.34 2.53
CA ILE A 57 -4.13 -6.28 1.35
C ILE A 57 -4.21 -7.60 0.58
N ILE A 58 -4.74 -7.54 -0.63
CA ILE A 58 -4.84 -8.69 -1.55
C ILE A 58 -3.93 -8.58 -2.77
N GLY A 59 -3.26 -7.45 -2.96
CA GLY A 59 -2.28 -7.28 -4.03
C GLY A 59 -1.70 -5.88 -4.11
N ILE A 60 -0.66 -5.73 -4.93
CA ILE A 60 0.03 -4.47 -5.18
C ILE A 60 0.16 -4.31 -6.68
N ASN A 61 -0.27 -3.16 -7.20
CA ASN A 61 -0.05 -2.76 -8.58
C ASN A 61 1.05 -1.69 -8.61
N ILE A 62 2.04 -1.88 -9.47
CA ILE A 62 3.14 -0.93 -9.68
C ILE A 62 2.98 -0.36 -11.08
N TYR A 63 2.78 0.95 -11.18
CA TYR A 63 2.74 1.66 -12.46
C TYR A 63 4.06 2.38 -12.66
N LYS A 64 4.87 1.87 -13.59
CA LYS A 64 6.03 2.60 -14.12
C LYS A 64 5.53 3.57 -15.18
N LYS A 65 5.93 4.84 -15.06
CA LYS A 65 5.79 5.80 -16.15
C LYS A 65 6.68 5.41 -17.32
#